data_AF-A0A141RNW0-F1
#
_entry.id   AF-A0A141RNW0-F1
#
_cell.length_a   1.000
_cell.length_b   1.000
_cell.length_c   1.000
_cell.angle_alpha   90.00
_cell.angle_beta   90.00
_cell.angle_gamma   90.00
#
_symmetry.space_group_name_H-M   'P 1'
#
loop_
_entity.id
_entity.type
_entity.pdbx_description
1 polymer ?
#
loop_
_entity_poly.entity_id
_entity_poly.type
_entity_poly.pdbx_seq_one_letter_code
_entity_poly.pdbx_strand_id
1 'polypeptide(L)' 'RPALVVDAANKVEQRTVETGDTYGDKWLVLSGLKAGDKLIVEGTSKVAPGQTVKAVAVNNNGGNA' A
#
# COMPACT_ATOMS: atom_id res chain seq x y z
N ARG A 1 9.70 -6.35 -3.25
CA ARG A 1 9.94 -4.91 -2.96
C ARG A 1 9.47 -4.60 -1.55
N PRO A 2 10.29 -3.96 -0.68
CA PRO A 2 9.82 -3.54 0.64
C PRO A 2 8.76 -2.45 0.48
N ALA A 3 7.65 -2.58 1.19
CA ALA A 3 6.57 -1.62 1.22
C ALA A 3 5.99 -1.52 2.64
N LEU A 4 5.36 -0.39 2.93
CA LEU A 4 4.62 -0.20 4.17
C LEU A 4 3.15 -0.48 3.90
N VAL A 5 2.56 -1.33 4.75
CA VAL A 5 1.18 -1.80 4.64
C VAL A 5 0.48 -1.49 5.96
N VAL A 6 -0.76 -1.05 5.89
CA VAL A 6 -1.64 -0.93 7.04
C VAL A 6 -2.52 -2.17 7.08
N ASP A 7 -2.40 -2.94 8.15
CA ASP A 7 -3.20 -4.14 8.37
C ASP A 7 -4.66 -3.82 8.73
N ALA A 8 -5.48 -4.86 8.90
CA ALA A 8 -6.87 -4.72 9.34
C ALA A 8 -7.02 -4.11 10.75
N ALA A 9 -5.98 -4.13 11.58
CA ALA A 9 -5.92 -3.48 12.89
C ALA A 9 -5.49 -2.01 12.81
N ASN A 10 -5.35 -1.45 11.60
CA ASN A 10 -4.87 -0.10 11.32
C ASN A 10 -3.41 0.14 11.77
N LYS A 11 -2.59 -0.90 11.84
CA LYS A 11 -1.17 -0.84 12.22
C LYS A 11 -0.28 -0.93 11.00
N VAL A 12 0.78 -0.12 10.98
CA VAL A 12 1.79 -0.12 9.93
C VAL A 12 2.71 -1.32 10.10
N GLU A 13 2.90 -2.07 9.03
CA GLU A 13 3.84 -3.17 8.92
C GLU A 13 4.73 -2.96 7.70
N GLN A 14 6.03 -3.19 7.87
CA GLN A 14 6.92 -3.30 6.71
C GLN A 14 6.85 -4.73 6.18
N ARG A 15 6.48 -4.86 4.91
CA ARG A 15 6.34 -6.15 4.26
C ARG A 15 6.99 -6.14 2.89
N THR A 16 7.51 -7.28 2.48
CA THR A 16 7.94 -7.47 1.10
C THR A 16 6.73 -7.85 0.26
N VAL A 17 6.41 -7.03 -0.74
CA VAL A 17 5.41 -7.34 -1.75
C VAL A 17 6.08 -7.77 -3.05
N GLU A 18 5.46 -8.71 -3.75
CA GLU A 18 5.84 -9.11 -5.08
C GLU A 18 4.99 -8.33 -6.08
N THR A 19 5.65 -7.69 -7.04
CA THR A 19 5.00 -6.89 -8.07
C THR A 19 5.32 -7.48 -9.42
N GLY A 20 4.30 -7.61 -10.27
CA GLY A 20 4.44 -8.00 -11.67
C GLY A 20 4.63 -6.78 -12.55
N ASP A 21 4.12 -6.88 -13.78
CA ASP A 21 4.19 -5.79 -14.75
C ASP A 21 3.43 -4.54 -14.29
N THR A 22 3.95 -3.39 -14.71
CA THR A 22 3.29 -2.09 -14.52
C THR A 22 2.45 -1.76 -15.74
N TYR A 23 1.20 -1.36 -15.51
CA TYR A 23 0.26 -0.90 -16.53
C TYR A 23 0.02 0.60 -16.34
N GLY A 24 0.73 1.42 -17.13
CA GLY A 24 0.74 2.88 -16.95
C GLY A 24 1.28 3.27 -15.58
N ASP A 25 0.52 4.08 -14.84
CA ASP A 25 0.88 4.52 -13.48
C ASP A 25 0.54 3.49 -12.39
N LYS A 26 0.06 2.29 -12.79
CA LYS A 26 -0.39 1.25 -11.87
C LYS A 26 0.57 0.07 -11.87
N TRP A 27 1.00 -0.31 -10.69
CA TRP A 27 1.67 -1.57 -10.41
C TRP A 27 0.70 -2.72 -10.15
N LEU A 28 0.95 -3.88 -10.78
CA LEU A 28 0.29 -5.13 -10.43
C LEU A 28 0.98 -5.75 -9.21
N VAL A 29 0.25 -5.99 -8.13
CA VAL A 29 0.76 -6.73 -6.96
C VAL A 29 0.38 -8.20 -7.12
N LEU A 30 1.38 -9.07 -7.21
CA LEU A 30 1.20 -10.52 -7.39
C LEU A 30 1.02 -11.23 -6.05
N SER A 31 1.78 -10.83 -5.03
CA SER A 31 1.74 -11.46 -3.71
C SER A 31 2.22 -10.52 -2.59
N GLY A 32 1.93 -10.88 -1.34
CA GLY A 32 2.37 -10.14 -0.15
C GLY A 32 1.32 -9.22 0.47
N LEU A 33 0.15 -9.05 -0.14
CA LEU A 33 -0.99 -8.36 0.49
C LEU A 33 -2.11 -9.36 0.82
N LYS A 34 -2.80 -9.12 1.94
CA LYS A 34 -4.00 -9.86 2.33
C LYS A 34 -5.25 -9.01 2.06
N ALA A 35 -6.40 -9.66 1.93
CA ALA A 35 -7.66 -8.95 1.81
C ALA A 35 -7.88 -8.03 3.04
N GLY A 36 -8.18 -6.76 2.79
CA GLY A 36 -8.34 -5.73 3.82
C GLY A 36 -7.07 -4.95 4.15
N ASP A 37 -5.89 -5.41 3.71
CA ASP A 37 -4.66 -4.63 3.83
C ASP A 37 -4.70 -3.39 2.94
N LYS A 38 -4.12 -2.28 3.42
CA LYS A 38 -4.00 -1.03 2.66
C LYS A 38 -2.53 -0.70 2.44
N LEU A 39 -2.14 -0.59 1.18
CA LEU A 39 -0.76 -0.25 0.82
C LEU A 39 -0.52 1.26 0.97
N ILE A 40 0.55 1.65 1.66
CA ILE A 40 0.93 3.05 1.79
C ILE A 40 1.76 3.44 0.56
N VAL A 41 1.19 4.31 -0.26
CA VAL A 41 1.81 4.80 -1.51
C VAL A 41 2.35 6.22 -1.39
N GLU A 42 1.90 6.96 -0.37
CA GLU A 42 2.34 8.32 -0.05
C GLU A 42 2.49 8.49 1.46
N GLY A 43 3.34 9.43 1.89
CA GLY A 43 3.50 9.76 3.30
C GLY A 43 4.31 8.75 4.12
N THR A 44 5.07 7.85 3.47
CA THR A 44 5.95 6.87 4.13
C THR A 44 6.97 7.53 5.08
N SER A 45 7.42 8.75 4.82
CA SER A 45 8.30 9.51 5.72
C SER A 45 7.64 9.96 7.03
N LYS A 46 6.30 9.91 7.13
CA LYS A 46 5.53 10.35 8.30
C LYS A 46 5.13 9.20 9.22
N VAL A 47 5.42 7.96 8.82
CA VAL A 47 4.93 6.76 9.50
C VAL A 47 6.07 5.76 9.69
N ALA A 48 6.08 5.09 10.83
CA ALA A 48 7.06 4.06 11.17
C ALA A 48 6.35 2.71 11.36
N PRO A 49 7.04 1.57 11.10
CA PRO A 49 6.54 0.25 11.42
C PRO A 49 6.10 0.16 12.89
N GLY A 50 4.92 -0.41 13.12
CA GLY A 50 4.31 -0.56 14.44
C GLY A 50 3.40 0.59 14.86
N GLN A 51 3.38 1.72 14.16
CA GLN A 51 2.46 2.82 14.46
C GLN A 51 1.03 2.50 14.01
N THR A 52 0.05 2.92 14.80
CA THR A 52 -1.35 2.91 14.41
C THR A 52 -1.65 4.17 13.60
N VAL A 53 -2.24 4.02 12.42
CA VAL A 53 -2.51 5.12 11.49
C VAL A 53 -3.93 5.04 10.96
N LYS A 54 -4.52 6.20 10.66
CA LYS A 54 -5.79 6.25 9.93
C LYS A 54 -5.50 6.31 8.43
N ALA A 55 -5.53 5.17 7.76
CA ALA A 55 -5.34 5.12 6.31
C ALA A 55 -6.53 5.78 5.59
N VAL A 56 -6.23 6.72 4.70
CA VAL A 56 -7.18 7.36 3.79
C VAL A 56 -6.97 6.78 2.40
N ALA A 57 -8.07 6.47 1.70
CA ALA A 57 -7.98 6.00 0.32
C ALA A 57 -7.35 7.09 -0.54
N VAL A 58 -6.31 6.74 -1.30
CA VAL A 58 -5.74 7.66 -2.27
C VAL A 58 -6.79 7.88 -3.36
N ASN A 59 -7.24 9.13 -3.49
CA ASN A 59 -8.20 9.49 -4.52
C ASN A 59 -7.46 9.70 -5.83
N ASN A 60 -7.05 8.59 -6.44
CA ASN A 60 -6.49 8.59 -7.79
C ASN A 60 -7.65 8.77 -8.77
N ASN A 61 -8.02 10.01 -9.05
CA ASN A 61 -8.94 10.35 -10.15
C ASN A 61 -8.26 10.15 -11.51
N GLY A 62 -7.70 8.95 -11.73
CA GLY A 62 -6.85 8.54 -12.85
C GLY A 62 -7.41 7.29 -13.52
N GLY A 63 -8.71 7.35 -13.84
CA GLY A 63 -9.38 6.38 -14.69
C GLY A 63 -10.16 7.15 -15.75
N ASN A 64 -9.47 7.59 -16.79
CA ASN A 64 -10.12 7.78 -18.08
C ASN A 64 -9.58 6.69 -19.00
N ALA A 65 -10.52 5.91 -19.53
CA ALA A 65 -10.32 4.80 -20.44
C ALA A 65 -9.58 5.24 -21.72
#